data_AF-A0A971K9X6-F1
#
_entry.id   AF-A0A971K9X6-F1
#
_cell.length_a   1.000
_cell.length_b   1.000
_cell.length_c   1.000
_cell.angle_alpha   90.00
_cell.angle_beta   90.00
_cell.angle_gamma   90.00
#
_symmetry.space_group_name_H-M   'P 1'
#
loop_
_entity.id
_entity.type
_entity.pdbx_description
1 polymer ?
#
loop_
_entity_poly.entity_id
_entity_poly.type
_entity_poly.pdbx_seq_one_letter_code
_entity_poly.pdbx_strand_id
1 'polypeptide(L)'
;MKKRWLVYALAGFFFGIFDFYYQILVQKHLPAIGLLGYIKVLLILGVFIIPLVPAVRYESKTSGSRLQAGLAGSLIWLAAIVAYYLTNAVQLAFIGFAGMPELHISQRAEPYFWENWKNVFTYSILGGMAEWGAIALVGGFIVGYLLSLILLRRRGSVSQ
;
A
#
# COMPACT_ATOMS: atom_id res chain seq x y z
N MET A 1 -18.60 12.10 10.75
CA MET A 1 -17.39 12.32 9.92
C MET A 1 -16.22 11.40 10.27
N LYS A 2 -15.87 11.14 11.54
CA LYS A 2 -14.66 10.35 11.91
C LYS A 2 -14.69 8.86 11.51
N LYS A 3 -15.85 8.20 11.58
CA LYS A 3 -15.96 6.74 11.35
C LYS A 3 -15.54 6.29 9.94
N ARG A 4 -15.87 7.07 8.89
CA ARG A 4 -15.52 6.69 7.50
C ARG A 4 -14.01 6.75 7.22
N TRP A 5 -13.31 7.73 7.78
CA TRP A 5 -11.85 7.83 7.65
C TRP A 5 -11.14 6.67 8.34
N LEU A 6 -11.66 6.22 9.49
CA LEU A 6 -11.17 5.00 10.13
C LEU A 6 -11.38 3.77 9.23
N VAL A 7 -12.54 3.65 8.59
CA VAL A 7 -12.80 2.56 7.62
C VAL A 7 -11.82 2.60 6.46
N TYR A 8 -11.49 3.78 5.93
CA TYR A 8 -10.48 3.93 4.86
C TYR A 8 -9.09 3.53 5.33
N ALA A 9 -8.67 3.96 6.52
CA ALA A 9 -7.40 3.57 7.11
C ALA A 9 -7.33 2.04 7.34
N LEU A 10 -8.39 1.43 7.87
CA LEU A 10 -8.46 -0.02 8.05
C LEU A 10 -8.45 -0.78 6.72
N ALA A 11 -9.18 -0.30 5.71
CA ALA A 11 -9.17 -0.90 4.38
C ALA A 11 -7.77 -0.86 3.76
N GLY A 12 -7.08 0.27 3.86
CA GLY A 12 -5.68 0.39 3.45
C GLY A 12 -4.76 -0.54 4.25
N PHE A 13 -4.92 -0.59 5.57
CA PHE A 13 -4.10 -1.44 6.44
C PHE A 13 -4.22 -2.93 6.09
N PHE A 14 -5.43 -3.48 6.02
CA PHE A 14 -5.63 -4.88 5.63
C PHE A 14 -5.18 -5.15 4.21
N PHE A 15 -5.40 -4.20 3.30
CA PHE A 15 -4.89 -4.29 1.94
C PHE A 15 -3.36 -4.35 1.90
N GLY A 16 -2.64 -3.56 2.69
CA GLY A 16 -1.17 -3.59 2.75
C GLY A 16 -0.60 -4.92 3.25
N ILE A 17 -1.26 -5.56 4.23
CA ILE A 17 -0.92 -6.92 4.67
C ILE A 17 -1.09 -7.91 3.50
N PHE A 18 -2.23 -7.84 2.80
CA PHE A 18 -2.48 -8.69 1.64
C PHE A 18 -1.48 -8.44 0.51
N ASP A 19 -1.22 -7.17 0.20
CA ASP A 19 -0.32 -6.74 -0.87
C ASP A 19 1.10 -7.26 -0.66
N PHE A 20 1.56 -7.32 0.59
CA PHE A 20 2.85 -7.92 0.93
C PHE A 20 3.00 -9.36 0.39
N TYR A 21 2.04 -10.23 0.65
CA TYR A 21 2.06 -11.60 0.14
C TYR A 21 1.80 -11.67 -1.37
N TYR A 22 0.92 -10.80 -1.88
CA TYR A 22 0.65 -10.69 -3.30
C TYR A 22 1.92 -10.33 -4.09
N GLN A 23 2.70 -9.36 -3.62
CA GLN A 23 3.95 -8.97 -4.25
C GLN A 23 4.98 -10.09 -4.24
N ILE A 24 5.09 -10.87 -3.15
CA ILE A 24 5.96 -12.05 -3.11
C ILE A 24 5.57 -13.04 -4.22
N LEU A 25 4.27 -13.32 -4.39
CA LEU A 25 3.78 -14.21 -5.44
C LEU A 25 4.09 -13.68 -6.84
N VAL A 26 3.82 -12.40 -7.08
CA VAL A 26 4.07 -11.74 -8.37
C VAL A 26 5.56 -11.73 -8.70
N GLN A 27 6.41 -11.42 -7.71
CA GLN A 27 7.86 -11.39 -7.89
C GLN A 27 8.46 -12.76 -8.16
N LYS A 28 7.92 -13.81 -7.52
CA LYS A 28 8.37 -15.20 -7.70
C LYS A 28 8.04 -15.75 -9.08
N HIS A 29 6.90 -15.36 -9.66
CA HIS A 29 6.37 -15.98 -10.88
C HIS A 29 6.57 -15.15 -12.15
N LEU A 30 6.83 -13.84 -12.05
CA LEU A 30 7.03 -12.98 -13.22
C LEU A 30 8.46 -12.44 -13.32
N PRO A 31 9.11 -12.60 -14.49
CA PRO A 31 10.45 -12.09 -14.71
C PRO A 31 10.44 -10.56 -14.75
N ALA A 32 11.60 -9.96 -14.47
CA ALA A 32 11.75 -8.50 -14.40
C ALA A 32 11.92 -7.83 -15.77
N ILE A 33 12.26 -8.59 -16.81
CA ILE A 33 12.62 -8.06 -18.14
C ILE A 33 11.67 -8.54 -19.24
N GLY A 34 11.60 -7.76 -20.33
CA GLY A 34 10.73 -8.04 -21.48
C GLY A 34 9.25 -7.76 -21.24
N LEU A 35 8.38 -8.29 -22.11
CA LEU A 35 6.92 -8.05 -22.07
C LEU A 35 6.31 -8.39 -20.70
N LEU A 36 6.75 -9.51 -20.12
CA LEU A 36 6.27 -9.97 -18.81
C LEU A 36 6.70 -9.04 -17.66
N GLY A 37 7.81 -8.30 -17.82
CA GLY A 37 8.23 -7.25 -16.87
C GLY A 37 7.25 -6.08 -16.83
N TYR A 38 6.73 -5.63 -17.97
CA TYR A 38 5.69 -4.58 -17.98
C TYR A 38 4.39 -5.06 -17.33
N ILE A 39 3.98 -6.31 -17.59
CA ILE A 39 2.82 -6.93 -16.94
C ILE A 39 3.01 -6.98 -15.42
N LYS A 40 4.22 -7.32 -14.95
CA LYS A 40 4.56 -7.31 -13.52
C LYS A 40 4.36 -5.93 -12.88
N VAL A 41 4.84 -4.86 -13.52
CA VAL A 41 4.63 -3.49 -13.02
C VAL A 41 3.15 -3.12 -12.97
N LEU A 42 2.39 -3.47 -14.01
CA LEU A 42 0.94 -3.22 -14.05
C LEU A 42 0.20 -3.96 -12.94
N LEU A 43 0.60 -5.19 -12.63
CA LEU A 43 0.00 -5.97 -11.54
C LEU A 43 0.31 -5.35 -10.17
N ILE A 44 1.57 -4.97 -9.92
CA ILE A 44 2.01 -4.35 -8.66
C ILE A 44 1.34 -2.99 -8.43
N LEU A 45 1.26 -2.14 -9.45
CA LEU A 45 0.67 -0.81 -9.28
C LEU A 45 -0.86 -0.82 -9.43
N GLY A 46 -1.39 -1.66 -10.31
CA GLY A 46 -2.81 -1.72 -10.62
C GLY A 46 -3.66 -2.26 -9.48
N VAL A 47 -3.13 -3.17 -8.67
CA VAL A 47 -3.86 -3.77 -7.53
C VAL A 47 -4.27 -2.72 -6.49
N PHE A 48 -3.53 -1.62 -6.36
CA PHE A 48 -3.82 -0.50 -5.45
C PHE A 48 -5.11 0.26 -5.78
N ILE A 49 -5.69 0.05 -6.97
CA ILE A 49 -6.98 0.62 -7.34
C ILE A 49 -8.13 -0.08 -6.58
N ILE A 50 -7.98 -1.37 -6.26
CA ILE A 50 -9.02 -2.20 -5.63
C ILE A 50 -9.56 -1.59 -4.31
N PRO A 51 -8.73 -1.28 -3.30
CA PRO A 51 -9.22 -0.71 -2.05
C PRO A 51 -9.72 0.74 -2.21
N LEU A 52 -9.28 1.43 -3.25
CA LEU A 52 -9.55 2.85 -3.47
C LEU A 52 -10.90 3.09 -4.15
N VAL A 53 -11.33 2.22 -5.08
CA VAL A 53 -12.64 2.32 -5.76
C VAL A 53 -13.84 2.44 -4.82
N PRO A 54 -14.04 1.60 -3.79
CA PRO A 54 -15.20 1.71 -2.91
C PRO A 54 -15.22 3.03 -2.13
N ALA A 55 -14.07 3.51 -1.66
CA ALA A 55 -13.96 4.77 -0.92
C ALA A 55 -14.24 5.97 -1.83
N VAL A 56 -13.65 6.00 -3.03
CA VAL A 56 -13.91 7.07 -4.00
C VAL A 56 -15.37 7.08 -4.41
N ARG A 57 -15.97 5.92 -4.69
CA ARG A 57 -17.40 5.83 -5.03
C ARG A 57 -18.28 6.34 -3.89
N TYR A 58 -17.93 6.04 -2.64
CA TYR A 58 -18.63 6.57 -1.47
C TYR A 58 -18.51 8.09 -1.41
N GLU A 59 -17.31 8.65 -1.51
CA GLU A 59 -17.10 10.10 -1.45
C GLU A 59 -17.78 10.83 -2.62
N SER A 60 -17.67 10.32 -3.85
CA SER A 60 -18.40 10.88 -5.00
C SER A 60 -19.92 10.87 -4.81
N LYS A 61 -20.48 9.92 -4.06
CA LYS A 61 -21.93 9.84 -3.79
C LYS A 61 -22.37 10.72 -2.63
N THR A 62 -21.62 10.71 -1.54
CA THR A 62 -22.02 11.30 -0.25
C THR A 62 -21.53 12.73 -0.09
N SER A 63 -20.27 13.02 -0.43
CA SER A 63 -19.72 14.38 -0.32
C SER A 63 -19.77 15.15 -1.64
N GLY A 64 -19.87 14.44 -2.78
CA GLY A 64 -19.80 15.05 -4.11
C GLY A 64 -18.45 15.73 -4.39
N SER A 65 -17.47 15.55 -3.51
CA SER A 65 -16.22 16.30 -3.51
C SER A 65 -15.08 15.45 -4.07
N ARG A 66 -14.48 15.95 -5.14
CA ARG A 66 -13.27 15.34 -5.74
C ARG A 66 -12.07 15.43 -4.80
N LEU A 67 -12.01 16.50 -3.99
CA LEU A 67 -10.97 16.67 -2.99
C LEU A 67 -11.06 15.60 -1.89
N GLN A 68 -12.26 15.33 -1.38
CA GLN A 68 -12.45 14.28 -0.37
C GLN A 68 -12.12 12.89 -0.91
N ALA A 69 -12.44 12.62 -2.18
CA ALA A 69 -12.04 11.39 -2.85
C ALA A 69 -10.52 11.25 -3.00
N GLY A 70 -9.82 12.33 -3.36
CA GLY A 70 -8.34 12.34 -3.39
C GLY A 70 -7.74 12.08 -2.01
N LEU A 71 -8.19 12.80 -0.98
CA LEU A 71 -7.72 12.60 0.39
C LEU A 71 -7.99 11.19 0.92
N ALA A 72 -9.14 10.60 0.58
CA ALA A 72 -9.44 9.20 0.90
C ALA A 72 -8.44 8.26 0.22
N GLY A 73 -8.11 8.51 -1.05
CA GLY A 73 -7.10 7.76 -1.78
C GLY A 73 -5.71 7.82 -1.12
N SER A 74 -5.23 9.01 -0.77
CA SER A 74 -3.97 9.19 -0.04
C SER A 74 -3.95 8.41 1.27
N LEU A 75 -5.03 8.50 2.06
CA LEU A 75 -5.09 7.81 3.36
C LEU A 75 -5.05 6.29 3.21
N ILE A 76 -5.78 5.74 2.25
CA ILE A 76 -5.80 4.29 1.98
C ILE A 76 -4.42 3.81 1.57
N TRP A 77 -3.80 4.48 0.60
CA TRP A 77 -2.48 4.08 0.09
C TRP A 77 -1.40 4.23 1.17
N LEU A 78 -1.41 5.30 1.96
CA LEU A 78 -0.47 5.46 3.07
C LEU A 78 -0.63 4.37 4.12
N ALA A 79 -1.87 4.09 4.54
CA ALA A 79 -2.13 3.02 5.50
C ALA A 79 -1.67 1.66 4.96
N ALA A 80 -1.81 1.42 3.65
CA ALA A 80 -1.31 0.22 3.00
C ALA A 80 0.23 0.13 3.02
N ILE A 81 0.94 1.21 2.69
CA ILE A 81 2.41 1.23 2.75
C ILE A 81 2.90 0.96 4.18
N VAL A 82 2.31 1.61 5.18
CA VAL A 82 2.68 1.36 6.58
C VAL A 82 2.45 -0.10 6.95
N ALA A 83 1.28 -0.66 6.62
CA ALA A 83 0.97 -2.05 6.93
C ALA A 83 1.88 -3.05 6.19
N TYR A 84 2.20 -2.78 4.92
CA TYR A 84 3.13 -3.58 4.13
C TYR A 84 4.50 -3.69 4.82
N TYR A 85 5.09 -2.55 5.20
CA TYR A 85 6.42 -2.53 5.81
C TYR A 85 6.41 -3.07 7.24
N LEU A 86 5.33 -2.90 8.00
CA LEU A 86 5.18 -3.57 9.29
C LEU A 86 5.05 -5.09 9.13
N THR A 87 4.35 -5.56 8.10
CA THR A 87 4.26 -6.99 7.77
C THR A 87 5.63 -7.55 7.41
N ASN A 88 6.43 -6.80 6.65
CA ASN A 88 7.82 -7.15 6.35
C ASN A 88 8.65 -7.31 7.64
N ALA A 89 8.59 -6.33 8.55
CA ALA A 89 9.29 -6.41 9.83
C ALA A 89 8.84 -7.63 10.67
N VAL A 90 7.53 -7.94 10.69
CA VAL A 90 7.00 -9.14 11.36
C VAL A 90 7.53 -10.41 10.70
N GLN A 91 7.58 -10.48 9.37
CA GLN A 91 8.16 -11.63 8.67
C GLN A 91 9.63 -11.84 9.07
N LEU A 92 10.44 -10.79 9.03
CA LEU A 92 11.86 -10.88 9.40
C LEU A 92 12.06 -11.34 10.85
N ALA A 93 11.27 -10.81 11.79
CA ALA A 93 11.40 -11.13 13.21
C ALA A 93 10.93 -12.53 13.59
N PHE A 94 9.81 -12.99 13.04
CA PHE A 94 9.09 -14.15 13.57
C PHE A 94 8.93 -15.33 12.61
N ILE A 95 8.97 -15.09 11.30
CA ILE A 95 8.88 -16.14 10.28
C ILE A 95 10.28 -16.50 9.77
N GLY A 96 11.15 -15.49 9.71
CA GLY A 96 12.49 -15.60 9.17
C GLY A 96 12.53 -15.42 7.66
N PHE A 97 13.70 -15.02 7.17
CA PHE A 97 13.99 -14.88 5.74
C PHE A 97 15.36 -15.49 5.47
N ALA A 98 15.46 -16.40 4.50
CA ALA A 98 16.68 -17.18 4.27
C ALA A 98 17.91 -16.32 3.93
N GLY A 99 17.70 -15.13 3.36
CA GLY A 99 18.77 -14.18 3.06
C GLY A 99 19.20 -13.29 4.23
N MET A 100 18.46 -13.29 5.35
CA MET A 100 18.72 -12.48 6.54
C MET A 100 18.37 -13.25 7.84
N PRO A 101 18.94 -14.45 8.06
CA PRO A 101 18.61 -15.27 9.23
C PRO A 101 18.95 -14.60 10.57
N GLU A 102 19.92 -13.67 10.58
CA GLU A 102 20.39 -12.90 11.74
C GLU A 102 19.32 -11.98 12.36
N LEU A 103 18.25 -11.67 11.63
CA LEU A 103 17.16 -10.84 12.11
C LEU A 103 16.08 -11.62 12.85
N HIS A 104 16.08 -12.95 12.75
CA HIS A 104 15.07 -13.77 13.42
C HIS A 104 15.22 -13.71 14.95
N ILE A 105 14.12 -13.66 15.70
CA ILE A 105 14.11 -13.50 17.17
C ILE A 105 14.85 -14.62 17.94
N SER A 106 15.06 -15.77 17.30
CA SER A 106 15.91 -16.84 17.85
C SER A 106 17.37 -16.42 17.99
N GLN A 107 17.84 -15.48 17.17
CA GLN A 107 19.21 -14.95 17.15
C GLN A 107 19.41 -13.78 18.14
N ARG A 108 18.45 -13.51 19.02
CA ARG A 108 18.52 -12.36 19.97
C ARG A 108 19.73 -12.34 20.92
N ALA A 109 20.37 -13.50 21.10
CA ALA A 109 21.57 -13.64 21.93
C ALA A 109 22.87 -13.31 21.17
N GLU A 110 22.81 -13.17 19.85
CA GLU A 110 23.97 -12.86 19.02
C GLU A 110 24.46 -11.42 19.27
N PRO A 111 25.79 -11.17 19.27
CA PRO A 111 26.37 -9.88 19.64
C PRO A 111 25.85 -8.68 18.84
N TYR A 112 25.52 -8.90 17.56
CA TYR A 112 25.12 -7.85 16.62
C TYR A 112 23.62 -7.79 16.35
N PHE A 113 22.79 -8.58 17.06
CA PHE A 113 21.36 -8.69 16.77
C PHE A 113 20.64 -7.33 16.72
N TRP A 114 20.81 -6.50 17.75
CA TRP A 114 20.16 -5.19 17.83
C TRP A 114 20.72 -4.18 16.85
N GLU A 115 22.01 -4.29 16.50
CA GLU A 115 22.62 -3.42 15.50
C GLU A 115 22.10 -3.75 14.10
N ASN A 116 22.01 -5.04 13.76
CA ASN A 116 21.41 -5.53 12.52
C ASN A 116 19.94 -5.07 12.40
N TRP A 117 19.17 -5.22 13.48
CA TRP A 117 17.79 -4.73 13.55
C TRP A 117 17.69 -3.23 13.37
N LYS A 118 18.53 -2.45 14.06
CA LYS A 118 18.54 -0.98 13.94
C LYS A 118 18.83 -0.57 12.50
N ASN A 119 19.79 -1.22 11.84
CA ASN A 119 20.15 -0.95 10.46
C ASN A 119 18.97 -1.21 9.52
N VAL A 120 18.42 -2.43 9.53
CA VAL A 120 17.29 -2.82 8.66
C VAL A 120 16.04 -1.99 8.95
N PHE A 121 15.74 -1.73 10.23
CA PHE A 121 14.60 -0.90 10.60
C PHE A 121 14.74 0.54 10.09
N THR A 122 15.93 1.14 10.18
CA THR A 122 16.17 2.52 9.75
C THR A 122 16.14 2.64 8.23
N TYR A 123 16.93 1.83 7.53
CA TYR A 123 17.15 2.04 6.10
C TYR A 123 16.16 1.28 5.22
N SER A 124 15.71 0.09 5.63
CA SER A 124 14.78 -0.71 4.82
C SER A 124 13.33 -0.46 5.19
N ILE A 125 12.99 -0.53 6.49
CA ILE A 125 11.60 -0.37 6.94
C ILE A 125 11.17 1.10 6.90
N LEU A 126 11.83 1.97 7.66
CA LEU A 126 11.48 3.40 7.69
C LEU A 126 11.84 4.11 6.38
N GLY A 127 13.01 3.80 5.80
CA GLY A 127 13.40 4.33 4.49
C GLY A 127 12.38 4.00 3.40
N GLY A 128 11.96 2.73 3.32
CA GLY A 128 10.93 2.29 2.39
C GLY A 128 9.56 2.91 2.66
N MET A 129 9.14 3.00 3.94
CA MET A 129 7.91 3.71 4.31
C MET A 129 7.94 5.18 3.88
N ALA A 130 9.07 5.86 3.99
CA ALA A 130 9.21 7.27 3.61
C ALA A 130 9.14 7.46 2.08
N GLU A 131 9.93 6.69 1.33
CA GLU A 131 9.98 6.74 -0.13
C GLU A 131 8.60 6.41 -0.74
N TRP A 132 8.07 5.25 -0.42
CA TRP A 132 6.78 4.81 -0.94
C TRP A 132 5.61 5.55 -0.31
N GLY A 133 5.77 6.09 0.90
CA GLY A 133 4.77 6.95 1.54
C GLY A 133 4.55 8.25 0.77
N ALA A 134 5.61 8.87 0.27
CA ALA A 134 5.49 10.06 -0.58
C ALA A 134 4.72 9.75 -1.88
N ILE A 135 5.05 8.63 -2.53
CA ILE A 135 4.35 8.13 -3.73
C ILE A 135 2.89 7.80 -3.39
N ALA A 136 2.63 7.16 -2.26
CA ALA A 136 1.30 6.80 -1.81
C ALA A 136 0.41 8.03 -1.57
N LEU A 137 0.97 9.06 -0.92
CA LEU A 137 0.26 10.30 -0.65
C LEU A 137 -0.13 11.01 -1.95
N VAL A 138 0.82 11.21 -2.86
CA VAL A 138 0.60 11.94 -4.12
C VAL A 138 -0.20 11.11 -5.12
N GLY A 139 0.22 9.87 -5.36
CA GLY A 139 -0.43 8.95 -6.29
C GLY A 139 -1.85 8.61 -5.85
N GLY A 140 -2.06 8.33 -4.57
CA GLY A 140 -3.39 8.06 -4.02
C GLY A 140 -4.32 9.24 -4.18
N PHE A 141 -3.80 10.47 -3.98
CA PHE A 141 -4.56 11.70 -4.22
C PHE A 141 -5.00 11.82 -5.67
N ILE A 142 -4.03 11.72 -6.60
CA ILE A 142 -4.25 11.90 -8.03
C ILE A 142 -5.25 10.86 -8.54
N VAL A 143 -5.02 9.57 -8.24
CA VAL A 143 -5.89 8.48 -8.68
C VAL A 143 -7.30 8.62 -8.09
N GLY A 144 -7.41 8.94 -6.80
CA GLY A 144 -8.70 9.18 -6.15
C GLY A 144 -9.47 10.35 -6.76
N TYR A 145 -8.78 11.45 -7.05
CA TYR A 145 -9.36 12.62 -7.69
C TYR A 145 -9.85 12.31 -9.11
N LEU A 146 -9.02 11.65 -9.92
CA LEU A 146 -9.34 11.29 -11.31
C LEU A 146 -10.49 10.28 -11.40
N LEU A 147 -10.52 9.26 -10.54
CA LEU A 147 -11.64 8.32 -10.49
C LEU A 147 -12.94 9.03 -10.10
N SER A 148 -12.89 9.98 -9.18
CA SER A 148 -14.06 10.78 -8.80
C SER A 148 -14.58 11.62 -9.98
N LEU A 149 -13.69 12.19 -10.81
CA LEU A 149 -14.10 12.90 -12.04
C LEU A 149 -14.91 11.99 -12.98
N ILE A 150 -14.43 10.77 -13.21
CA ILE A 150 -15.09 9.81 -14.10
C ILE A 150 -16.48 9.43 -13.54
N LEU A 151 -16.54 9.12 -12.24
CA LEU A 151 -17.79 8.70 -11.60
C LEU A 151 -18.83 9.82 -11.54
N LEU A 152 -18.41 11.06 -11.28
CA LEU A 152 -19.32 12.22 -11.24
C LEU A 152 -19.83 12.60 -12.64
N ARG A 153 -18.99 12.51 -13.67
CA ARG A 153 -19.41 12.76 -15.06
C ARG A 153 -20.50 11.79 -15.51
N ARG A 154 -20.35 10.49 -15.21
CA ARG A 154 -21.37 9.47 -15.53
C ARG A 154 -22.70 9.69 -14.82
N ARG A 155 -22.72 10.42 -13.70
CA ARG A 155 -23.96 10.71 -12.97
C ARG A 155 -24.75 11.84 -13.61
N GLY A 156 -24.06 12.84 -14.16
CA GLY A 156 -24.70 13.94 -14.91
C GLY A 156 -25.28 13.52 -16.26
N SER A 157 -24.75 12.46 -16.89
CA SER A 157 -25.25 11.94 -18.16
C SER A 157 -26.45 10.99 -18.04
N VAL A 158 -26.81 10.55 -16.82
CA VAL A 158 -27.95 9.64 -16.57
C VAL A 158 -29.19 10.42 -16.09
N SER A 159 -29.04 11.72 -15.82
CA SER A 159 -30.12 12.61 -15.38
C SER A 159 -30.64 13.55 -16.48
N GLN A 160 -30.41 13.23 -17.75
CA GLN A 160 -31.01 13.86 -18.93
C GLN A 160 -31.82 12.80 -19.68
#